data_AF-A0A3M9YD60-F1
#
_entry.id   AF-A0A3M9YD60-F1
#
_cell.length_a   1.000
_cell.length_b   1.000
_cell.length_c   1.000
_cell.angle_alpha   90.00
_cell.angle_beta   90.00
_cell.angle_gamma   90.00
#
_symmetry.space_group_name_H-M   'P 1'
#
loop_
_entity.id
_entity.type
_entity.pdbx_description
1 polymer ?
#
loop_
_entity_poly.entity_id
_entity_poly.type
_entity_poly.pdbx_seq_one_letter_code
_entity_poly.pdbx_strand_id
1 'polypeptide(L)'
;MYLFQPGPRYEQGRVFLLSGQSLTFLLKPGKHAIHVRDGGGGDVFAKHVGIVPLGEPSVITTHGLEWDVENWETHLGGRISTSNHVLPETKTVIVETTNQVIFTIALAGTE
;
A
#
# COMPACT_ATOMS: atom_id res chain seq x y z
N MET A 1 11.36 -8.85 1.56
CA MET A 1 10.19 -8.60 2.43
C MET A 1 9.48 -9.90 2.81
N TYR A 2 8.91 -10.63 1.85
CA TYR A 2 8.18 -11.90 2.07
C TYR A 2 8.92 -12.91 2.96
N LEU A 3 10.20 -13.20 2.65
CA LEU A 3 11.03 -14.16 3.40
C LEU A 3 11.37 -13.73 4.83
N PHE A 4 11.19 -12.45 5.17
CA PHE A 4 11.59 -11.87 6.46
C PHE A 4 10.40 -11.63 7.39
N GLN A 5 9.19 -12.04 6.99
CA GLN A 5 7.99 -11.90 7.81
C GLN A 5 7.18 -13.19 7.85
N PRO A 6 7.69 -14.27 8.46
CA PRO A 6 6.95 -15.53 8.58
C PRO A 6 5.69 -15.38 9.45
N GLY A 7 4.80 -16.36 9.34
CA GLY A 7 3.55 -16.42 10.12
C GLY A 7 2.41 -15.53 9.58
N PRO A 8 1.23 -15.56 10.21
CA PRO A 8 0.03 -14.89 9.71
C PRO A 8 0.02 -13.37 9.99
N ARG A 9 0.83 -12.90 10.94
CA ARG A 9 0.87 -11.50 11.41
C ARG A 9 2.29 -10.95 11.44
N TYR A 10 2.48 -9.75 11.99
CA TYR A 10 3.78 -9.06 12.04
C TYR A 10 4.58 -9.38 13.32
N GLU A 11 4.59 -10.63 13.74
CA GLU A 11 5.14 -11.07 15.05
C GLU A 11 6.64 -10.84 15.17
N GLN A 12 7.37 -10.92 14.05
CA GLN A 12 8.81 -10.64 13.98
C GLN A 12 9.09 -9.19 13.56
N GLY A 13 8.07 -8.32 13.60
CA GLY A 13 8.17 -6.92 13.23
C GLY A 13 7.73 -6.63 11.79
N ARG A 14 7.83 -5.34 11.44
CA ARG A 14 7.47 -4.80 10.13
C ARG A 14 8.72 -4.46 9.35
N VAL A 15 8.79 -4.91 8.09
CA VAL A 15 9.88 -4.58 7.19
C VAL A 15 9.41 -3.52 6.20
N PHE A 16 10.16 -2.44 6.12
CA PHE A 16 9.94 -1.35 5.18
C PHE A 16 11.17 -1.22 4.27
N LEU A 17 10.94 -1.05 2.98
CA LEU A 17 11.96 -0.71 2.00
C LEU A 17 11.82 0.77 1.68
N LEU A 18 12.80 1.55 2.11
CA LEU A 18 12.92 2.96 1.78
C LEU A 18 13.90 3.11 0.62
N SER A 19 13.44 3.72 -0.46
CA SER A 19 14.28 4.19 -1.56
C SER A 19 14.32 5.72 -1.56
N GLY A 20 15.16 6.30 -2.42
CA GLY A 20 15.19 7.75 -2.61
C GLY A 20 13.89 8.35 -3.15
N GLN A 21 12.95 7.54 -3.65
CA GLN A 21 11.71 8.01 -4.29
C GLN A 21 10.43 7.43 -3.67
N SER A 22 10.52 6.36 -2.87
CA SER A 22 9.34 5.65 -2.37
C SER A 22 9.59 4.89 -1.08
N LEU A 23 8.51 4.68 -0.33
CA LEU A 23 8.42 3.74 0.78
C LEU A 23 7.56 2.55 0.36
N THR A 24 8.08 1.34 0.53
CA THR A 24 7.42 0.10 0.10
C THR A 24 7.38 -0.92 1.25
N PHE A 25 6.23 -1.55 1.49
CA PHE A 25 6.05 -2.53 2.57
C PHE A 25 4.93 -3.53 2.27
N LEU A 26 4.89 -4.61 3.06
CA LEU A 26 4.05 -5.78 2.81
C LEU A 26 2.76 -5.68 3.63
N LEU A 27 1.62 -5.81 2.96
CA LEU A 27 0.32 -6.02 3.58
C LEU A 27 0.00 -7.51 3.57
N LYS A 28 -0.15 -8.09 4.76
CA LYS A 28 -0.63 -9.47 4.94
C LYS A 28 -2.15 -9.54 4.74
N PRO A 29 -2.74 -10.74 4.59
CA PRO A 29 -4.20 -10.88 4.57
C PRO A 29 -4.90 -10.14 5.71
N GLY A 30 -6.00 -9.45 5.41
CA GLY A 30 -6.79 -8.68 6.37
C GLY A 30 -6.90 -7.19 6.00
N LYS A 31 -7.31 -6.39 6.99
CA LYS A 31 -7.61 -4.97 6.85
C LYS A 31 -6.52 -4.10 7.48
N HIS A 32 -6.04 -3.13 6.72
CA HIS A 32 -4.96 -2.22 7.10
C HIS A 32 -5.42 -0.77 7.05
N ALA A 33 -4.97 0.03 8.01
CA ALA A 33 -5.08 1.48 8.00
C ALA A 33 -3.67 2.06 7.89
N ILE A 34 -3.43 2.80 6.81
CA ILE A 34 -2.12 3.39 6.46
C ILE A 34 -2.25 4.90 6.60
N HIS A 35 -1.61 5.47 7.60
CA HIS A 35 -1.59 6.92 7.81
C HIS A 35 -0.58 7.55 6.84
N VAL A 36 -1.09 8.42 5.97
CA VAL A 36 -0.32 9.06 4.89
C VAL A 36 -0.15 10.56 5.11
N ARG A 37 -0.89 11.16 6.05
CA ARG A 37 -0.72 12.55 6.48
C ARG A 37 -1.04 12.70 7.96
N ASP A 38 -0.22 13.48 8.65
CA ASP A 38 -0.32 13.68 10.10
C ASP A 38 -1.04 15.01 10.46
N GLY A 39 -1.40 15.82 9.47
CA GLY A 39 -2.17 17.06 9.64
C GLY A 39 -1.37 18.25 10.18
N GLY A 40 -0.06 18.13 10.36
CA GLY A 40 0.86 19.21 10.72
C GLY A 40 2.28 18.92 10.24
N GLY A 41 2.99 19.94 9.73
CA GLY A 41 4.24 19.76 8.98
C GLY A 41 3.98 19.36 7.52
N GLY A 42 4.89 19.68 6.61
CA GLY A 42 4.72 19.39 5.18
C GLY A 42 4.50 17.90 4.89
N ASP A 43 3.80 17.60 3.80
CA ASP A 43 3.52 16.22 3.39
C ASP A 43 4.82 15.44 3.16
N VAL A 44 5.03 14.34 3.89
CA VAL A 44 6.19 13.43 3.72
C VAL A 44 6.03 12.56 2.48
N PHE A 45 4.79 12.21 2.15
CA PHE A 45 4.45 11.38 1.00
C PHE A 45 3.90 12.23 -0.14
N ALA A 46 4.33 11.91 -1.36
CA ALA A 46 3.68 12.39 -2.56
C ALA A 46 2.39 11.59 -2.81
N LYS A 47 1.69 11.92 -3.90
CA LYS A 47 0.38 11.31 -4.18
C LYS A 47 0.45 9.86 -4.67
N HIS A 48 1.51 9.45 -5.37
CA HIS A 48 1.50 8.19 -6.14
C HIS A 48 1.57 6.94 -5.27
N VAL A 49 0.64 6.00 -5.51
CA VAL A 49 0.50 4.72 -4.82
C VAL A 49 0.45 3.56 -5.82
N GLY A 50 1.03 2.43 -5.41
CA GLY A 50 0.86 1.15 -6.09
C GLY A 50 0.50 0.03 -5.11
N ILE A 51 -0.39 -0.86 -5.53
CA ILE A 51 -0.77 -2.09 -4.81
C ILE A 51 -0.57 -3.27 -5.77
N VAL A 52 0.37 -4.15 -5.43
CA VAL A 52 0.81 -5.25 -6.30
C VAL A 52 0.67 -6.58 -5.59
N PRO A 53 -0.08 -7.57 -6.14
CA PRO A 53 -0.16 -8.90 -5.56
C PRO A 53 1.19 -9.62 -5.60
N LEU A 54 1.52 -10.32 -4.52
CA LEU A 54 2.80 -11.02 -4.37
C LEU A 54 2.58 -12.52 -4.21
N GLY A 55 3.08 -13.30 -5.17
CA GLY A 55 3.02 -14.76 -5.17
C GLY A 55 1.74 -15.31 -5.80
N GLU A 56 0.57 -14.82 -5.38
CA GLU A 56 -0.74 -15.29 -5.85
C GLU A 56 -1.73 -14.12 -6.06
N PRO A 57 -2.80 -14.30 -6.86
CA PRO A 57 -3.88 -13.32 -6.98
C PRO A 57 -4.46 -12.93 -5.62
N SER A 58 -4.94 -11.69 -5.50
CA SER A 58 -5.66 -11.21 -4.32
C SER A 58 -6.96 -10.52 -4.71
N VAL A 59 -7.89 -10.41 -3.76
CA VAL A 59 -9.06 -9.53 -3.88
C VAL A 59 -8.85 -8.37 -2.92
N ILE A 60 -8.92 -7.14 -3.43
CA ILE A 60 -8.68 -5.93 -2.65
C ILE A 60 -9.92 -5.02 -2.61
N THR A 61 -10.07 -4.35 -1.47
CA THR A 61 -10.98 -3.22 -1.28
C THR A 61 -10.18 -2.06 -0.71
N THR A 62 -10.33 -0.86 -1.28
CA THR A 62 -9.60 0.33 -0.82
C THR A 62 -10.54 1.48 -0.48
N HIS A 63 -10.11 2.30 0.47
CA HIS A 63 -10.73 3.59 0.75
C HIS A 63 -9.70 4.70 0.93
N GLY A 64 -9.98 5.88 0.41
CA GLY A 64 -9.13 7.07 0.52
C GLY A 64 -8.16 7.27 -0.63
N LEU A 65 -8.25 6.45 -1.68
CA LEU A 65 -7.51 6.64 -2.93
C LEU A 65 -8.41 7.28 -4.00
N GLU A 66 -7.81 7.91 -5.02
CA GLU A 66 -8.55 8.52 -6.13
C GLU A 66 -9.36 7.48 -6.91
N TRP A 67 -8.78 6.28 -7.09
CA TRP A 67 -9.47 5.14 -7.68
C TRP A 67 -9.66 4.06 -6.61
N ASP A 68 -10.64 4.30 -5.74
CA ASP A 68 -11.09 3.28 -4.81
C ASP A 68 -11.79 2.12 -5.52
N VAL A 69 -11.59 0.92 -5.01
CA VAL A 69 -12.16 -0.31 -5.55
C VAL A 69 -12.82 -1.14 -4.46
N GLU A 70 -13.78 -1.98 -4.82
CA GLU A 70 -14.48 -2.87 -3.91
C GLU A 70 -14.49 -4.29 -4.48
N ASN A 71 -14.06 -5.27 -3.67
CA ASN A 71 -13.98 -6.69 -4.03
C ASN A 71 -13.30 -6.93 -5.38
N TRP A 72 -12.17 -6.25 -5.59
CA TRP A 72 -11.50 -6.18 -6.87
C TRP A 72 -10.37 -7.19 -6.98
N GLU A 73 -10.52 -8.14 -7.90
CA GLU A 73 -9.48 -9.13 -8.17
C GLU A 73 -8.26 -8.48 -8.85
N THR A 74 -7.07 -8.75 -8.29
CA THR A 74 -5.78 -8.31 -8.77
C THR A 74 -4.80 -9.48 -8.91
N HIS A 75 -4.08 -9.54 -10.03
CA HIS A 75 -3.05 -10.55 -10.28
C HIS A 75 -1.98 -10.05 -11.26
N LEU A 76 -0.78 -10.62 -11.16
CA LEU A 76 0.31 -10.35 -12.12
C LEU A 76 -0.09 -10.83 -13.52
N GLY A 77 0.12 -9.98 -14.53
CA GLY A 77 -0.28 -10.26 -15.91
C GLY A 77 -1.71 -9.84 -16.26
N GLY A 78 -2.48 -9.35 -15.29
CA GLY A 78 -3.81 -8.78 -15.51
C GLY A 78 -3.99 -7.46 -14.80
N ARG A 79 -4.98 -7.40 -13.90
CA ARG A 79 -5.36 -6.17 -13.22
C ARG A 79 -4.43 -5.90 -12.04
N ILE A 80 -3.78 -4.74 -12.04
CA ILE A 80 -2.92 -4.27 -10.95
C ILE A 80 -3.27 -2.80 -10.67
N SER A 81 -3.39 -2.43 -9.39
CA SER A 81 -3.60 -1.03 -9.02
C SER A 81 -2.25 -0.30 -9.04
N THR A 82 -1.81 0.08 -10.24
CA THR A 82 -0.60 0.91 -10.44
C THR A 82 -1.00 2.34 -10.75
N SER A 83 -0.20 3.31 -10.29
CA SER A 83 -0.43 4.75 -10.50
C SER A 83 -1.71 5.28 -9.86
N ASN A 84 -2.09 4.73 -8.71
CA ASN A 84 -3.19 5.28 -7.91
C ASN A 84 -2.72 6.56 -7.20
N HIS A 85 -3.64 7.36 -6.67
CA HIS A 85 -3.30 8.58 -5.95
C HIS A 85 -3.94 8.65 -4.56
N VAL A 86 -3.19 9.17 -3.60
CA VAL A 86 -3.75 9.67 -2.35
C VAL A 86 -4.33 11.08 -2.61
N LEU A 87 -5.62 11.26 -2.34
CA LEU A 87 -6.29 12.56 -2.44
C LEU A 87 -5.72 13.56 -1.40
N PRO A 88 -5.66 14.88 -1.66
CA PRO A 88 -5.07 15.86 -0.74
C PRO A 88 -5.62 15.82 0.69
N GLU A 89 -6.92 15.55 0.85
CA GLU A 89 -7.62 15.47 2.12
C GLU A 89 -7.47 14.13 2.84
N THR A 90 -7.03 13.08 2.14
CA THR A 90 -6.88 11.74 2.72
C THR A 90 -5.77 11.75 3.77
N LYS A 91 -6.13 11.48 5.02
CA LYS A 91 -5.16 11.24 6.11
C LYS A 91 -4.79 9.78 6.27
N THR A 92 -5.73 8.90 5.95
CA THR A 92 -5.60 7.45 6.12
C THR A 92 -6.13 6.74 4.90
N VAL A 93 -5.32 5.88 4.31
CA VAL A 93 -5.74 4.92 3.28
C VAL A 93 -6.09 3.61 3.95
N ILE A 94 -7.26 3.05 3.61
CA ILE A 94 -7.66 1.71 4.03
C ILE A 94 -7.40 0.76 2.88
N VAL A 95 -6.77 -0.39 3.18
CA VAL A 95 -6.61 -1.49 2.23
C VAL A 95 -7.01 -2.78 2.93
N GLU A 96 -8.00 -3.46 2.38
CA GLU A 96 -8.35 -4.83 2.73
C GLU A 96 -7.90 -5.75 1.61
N THR A 97 -7.29 -6.89 1.96
CA THR A 97 -6.71 -7.82 1.00
C THR A 97 -6.89 -9.26 1.46
N THR A 98 -7.25 -10.17 0.55
CA THR A 98 -7.39 -11.60 0.88
C THR A 98 -6.06 -12.33 0.92
N ASN A 99 -5.10 -11.93 0.08
CA ASN A 99 -3.74 -12.47 0.01
C ASN A 99 -2.69 -11.36 0.19
N GLN A 100 -1.41 -11.72 0.15
CA GLN A 100 -0.32 -10.77 0.36
C GLN A 100 -0.18 -9.81 -0.81
N VAL A 101 -0.10 -8.51 -0.50
CA VAL A 101 0.15 -7.46 -1.50
C VAL A 101 1.29 -6.56 -1.02
N ILE A 102 2.06 -6.04 -1.96
CA ILE A 102 3.02 -4.97 -1.73
C ILE A 102 2.26 -3.64 -1.86
N PHE A 103 2.42 -2.78 -0.87
CA PHE A 103 2.01 -1.38 -0.93
C PHE A 103 3.24 -0.51 -1.12
N THR A 104 3.20 0.40 -2.09
CA THR A 104 4.25 1.39 -2.33
C THR A 104 3.64 2.78 -2.43
N ILE A 105 4.31 3.76 -1.85
CA ILE A 105 3.91 5.17 -1.89
C ILE A 105 5.14 6.04 -2.17
N ALA A 106 4.99 7.02 -3.06
CA ALA A 106 6.05 7.96 -3.39
C ALA A 106 6.34 8.93 -2.25
N LEU A 107 7.60 9.35 -2.11
CA LEU A 107 8.01 10.38 -1.15
C LEU A 107 7.84 11.77 -1.77
N ALA A 108 7.53 12.78 -0.95
CA ALA A 108 7.51 14.17 -1.39
C ALA A 108 8.93 14.77 -1.43
N GLY A 109 9.14 15.78 -2.28
CA GLY A 109 10.38 16.54 -2.32
C GLY A 109 11.58 15.81 -2.95
N THR A 110 11.32 14.82 -3.81
CA THR A 110 12.35 14.06 -4.55
C THR A 110 12.51 14.52 -6.00
N GLU A 111 12.30 15.82 -6.25
CA GLU A 111 12.70 16.55 -7.48
C GLU A 111 13.60 17.72 -7.12
#